data_AF-A0A1H3HSC9-F1
#
_entry.id   AF-A0A1H3HSC9-F1
#
_cell.length_a   1.000
_cell.length_b   1.000
_cell.length_c   1.000
_cell.angle_alpha   90.00
_cell.angle_beta   90.00
_cell.angle_gamma   90.00
#
_symmetry.space_group_name_H-M   'P 1'
#
loop_
_entity.id
_entity.type
_entity.pdbx_description
1 polymer ?
#
loop_
_entity_poly.entity_id
_entity_poly.type
_entity_poly.pdbx_seq_one_letter_code
_entity_poly.pdbx_strand_id
1 'polypeptide(L)'
;MTDEREITLTVNGTEHTIEVEPRRLLVHAIREDLDMTGTHIGCDTGNCGACTVLRDGEPIKSCMMFATQADGSEILTVEGMEDLPEAGPELHPLQEGFKEEHGLQCGYCTPGMLMAGKALLDENPDPEEPEIRDAISGNLCRCTGYQNIVSSIEYAAEELEEKAAADGGVVAEDRGATDGPEPSADAADVFDGDTTSEFDCGVENCCGGPSAESTYDHIEGADSQFDADGGDQ
;
A
#
# COMPACT_ATOMS: atom_id res chain seq x y z
N MET A 1 17.45 31.38 -11.06
CA MET A 1 16.70 31.01 -12.27
C MET A 1 16.57 29.52 -12.18
N THR A 2 15.36 29.06 -11.94
CA THR A 2 15.07 27.63 -11.93
C THR A 2 14.85 27.27 -13.39
N ASP A 3 15.72 26.45 -13.98
CA ASP A 3 15.58 26.03 -15.38
C ASP A 3 14.42 25.03 -15.47
N GLU A 4 13.23 25.52 -15.78
CA GLU A 4 12.02 24.72 -16.00
C GLU A 4 12.06 24.00 -17.36
N ARG A 5 11.36 22.87 -17.45
CA ARG A 5 11.26 22.03 -18.65
C ARG A 5 9.79 21.76 -18.94
N GLU A 6 9.38 22.02 -20.17
CA GLU A 6 8.08 21.57 -20.69
C GLU A 6 8.13 20.05 -20.89
N ILE A 7 7.10 19.37 -20.40
CA ILE A 7 6.85 17.93 -20.60
C ILE A 7 5.39 17.70 -20.96
N THR A 8 5.10 16.61 -21.65
CA THR A 8 3.73 16.18 -21.97
C THR A 8 3.47 14.80 -21.38
N LEU A 9 2.36 14.64 -20.67
CA LEU A 9 1.92 13.37 -20.08
C LEU A 9 0.49 13.08 -20.53
N THR A 10 0.16 11.83 -20.82
CA THR A 10 -1.24 11.40 -20.98
C THR A 10 -1.70 10.82 -19.65
N VAL A 11 -2.46 11.57 -18.85
CA VAL A 11 -2.92 11.12 -17.53
C VAL A 11 -4.41 10.79 -17.59
N ASN A 12 -4.77 9.56 -17.22
CA ASN A 12 -6.16 9.06 -17.27
C ASN A 12 -6.82 9.32 -18.64
N GLY A 13 -6.10 9.07 -19.73
CA GLY A 13 -6.56 9.26 -21.10
C GLY A 13 -6.60 10.71 -21.60
N THR A 14 -6.23 11.69 -20.76
CA THR A 14 -6.18 13.12 -21.14
C THR A 14 -4.75 13.61 -21.26
N GLU A 15 -4.42 14.29 -22.36
CA GLU A 15 -3.10 14.88 -22.56
C GLU A 15 -2.93 16.18 -21.74
N HIS A 16 -1.83 16.29 -21.01
CA HIS A 16 -1.44 17.43 -20.20
C HIS A 16 -0.02 17.87 -20.55
N THR A 17 0.16 19.14 -20.90
CA THR A 17 1.48 19.76 -21.08
C THR A 17 1.74 20.74 -19.94
N ILE A 18 2.83 20.52 -19.19
CA ILE A 18 3.18 21.30 -17.99
C ILE A 18 4.67 21.67 -17.99
N GLU A 19 5.00 22.79 -17.36
CA GLU A 19 6.39 23.20 -17.10
C GLU A 19 6.78 22.76 -15.69
N VAL A 20 7.87 21.99 -15.56
CA VAL A 20 8.35 21.45 -14.28
C VAL A 20 9.84 21.66 -14.08
N GLU A 21 10.27 21.75 -12.83
CA GLU A 21 11.70 21.66 -12.52
C GLU A 21 12.24 20.26 -12.88
N PRO A 22 13.48 20.12 -13.39
CA PRO A 22 14.07 18.82 -13.72
C PRO A 22 14.08 17.80 -12.56
N ARG A 23 14.12 18.30 -11.33
CA ARG A 23 14.13 17.51 -10.08
C ARG A 23 12.73 17.22 -9.54
N ARG A 24 11.67 17.72 -10.18
CA ARG A 24 10.28 17.51 -9.77
C ARG A 24 9.96 16.02 -9.85
N LEU A 25 9.54 15.43 -8.74
CA LEU A 25 9.09 14.02 -8.74
C LEU A 25 7.72 13.91 -9.39
N LEU A 26 7.48 12.79 -10.07
CA LEU A 26 6.23 12.52 -10.77
C LEU A 26 5.02 12.59 -9.82
N VAL A 27 5.16 12.06 -8.60
CA VAL A 27 4.06 12.13 -7.60
C VAL A 27 3.61 13.55 -7.30
N HIS A 28 4.54 14.51 -7.28
CA HIS A 28 4.18 15.89 -7.01
C HIS A 28 3.64 16.58 -8.26
N ALA A 29 4.16 16.24 -9.45
CA ALA A 29 3.58 16.72 -10.71
C ALA A 29 2.09 16.34 -10.83
N ILE A 30 1.77 15.07 -10.57
CA ILE A 30 0.38 14.58 -10.58
C ILE A 30 -0.48 15.34 -9.54
N ARG A 31 0.00 15.47 -8.30
CA ARG A 31 -0.81 16.00 -7.21
C ARG A 31 -1.00 17.51 -7.20
N GLU A 32 0.05 18.25 -7.52
CA GLU A 32 0.12 19.70 -7.30
C GLU A 32 0.07 20.48 -8.61
N ASP A 33 0.58 19.91 -9.71
CA ASP A 33 0.59 20.57 -11.02
C ASP A 33 -0.63 20.15 -11.87
N LEU A 34 -1.16 18.93 -11.67
CA LEU A 34 -2.37 18.41 -12.32
C LEU A 34 -3.59 18.30 -11.38
N ASP A 35 -3.47 18.69 -10.12
CA ASP A 35 -4.53 18.65 -9.09
C ASP A 35 -5.16 17.25 -8.84
N MET A 36 -4.46 16.17 -9.17
CA MET A 36 -4.92 14.77 -8.97
C MET A 36 -4.38 14.19 -7.66
N THR A 37 -5.16 14.33 -6.58
CA THR A 37 -4.70 14.10 -5.20
C THR A 37 -4.92 12.69 -4.65
N GLY A 38 -5.52 11.78 -5.42
CA GLY A 38 -5.77 10.39 -5.05
C GLY A 38 -4.49 9.57 -4.92
N THR A 39 -3.43 9.90 -5.66
CA THR A 39 -2.11 9.29 -5.49
C THR A 39 -1.46 9.82 -4.20
N HIS A 40 -1.36 9.00 -3.15
CA HIS A 40 -0.90 9.46 -1.82
C HIS A 40 0.62 9.42 -1.64
N ILE A 41 1.17 10.32 -0.82
CA ILE A 41 2.60 10.34 -0.45
C ILE A 41 2.75 9.91 1.01
N GLY A 42 3.15 8.65 1.22
CA GLY A 42 3.42 8.11 2.55
C GLY A 42 4.88 8.29 2.98
N CYS A 43 5.72 7.30 2.67
CA CYS A 43 7.10 7.23 3.16
C CYS A 43 8.13 8.09 2.41
N ASP A 44 7.76 8.59 1.22
CA ASP A 44 8.62 9.36 0.29
C ASP A 44 10.03 8.76 0.01
N THR A 45 10.15 7.44 0.18
CA THR A 45 11.42 6.70 0.07
C THR A 45 11.27 5.42 -0.76
N GLY A 46 10.13 5.28 -1.46
CA GLY A 46 9.84 4.11 -2.27
C GLY A 46 9.52 2.83 -1.48
N ASN A 47 9.28 2.89 -0.16
CA ASN A 47 9.03 1.69 0.64
C ASN A 47 7.55 1.29 0.73
N CYS A 48 6.63 2.27 0.81
CA CYS A 48 5.24 1.98 1.21
C CYS A 48 4.24 1.76 0.08
N GLY A 49 4.58 2.09 -1.18
CA GLY A 49 3.68 1.91 -2.34
C GLY A 49 2.43 2.79 -2.39
N ALA A 50 2.15 3.64 -1.40
CA ALA A 50 0.96 4.50 -1.41
C ALA A 50 0.86 5.44 -2.64
N CYS A 51 2.00 5.73 -3.27
CA CYS A 51 2.12 6.55 -4.48
C CYS A 51 2.18 5.72 -5.77
N THR A 52 1.77 4.45 -5.75
CA THR A 52 1.78 3.61 -6.95
C THR A 52 0.81 4.17 -7.99
N VAL A 53 1.29 4.27 -9.23
CA VAL A 53 0.55 4.62 -10.44
C VAL A 53 0.97 3.64 -11.53
N LEU A 54 0.18 3.47 -12.59
CA LEU A 54 0.65 2.74 -13.77
C LEU A 54 1.29 3.71 -14.73
N ARG A 55 2.49 3.39 -15.20
CA ARG A 55 3.16 4.07 -16.30
C ARG A 55 3.26 3.09 -17.46
N ASP A 56 2.63 3.40 -18.58
CA ASP A 56 2.60 2.55 -19.76
C ASP A 56 2.14 1.11 -19.44
N GLY A 57 1.20 0.97 -18.48
CA GLY A 57 0.69 -0.30 -17.97
C GLY A 57 1.48 -0.89 -16.79
N GLU A 58 2.70 -0.44 -16.51
CA GLU A 58 3.56 -0.99 -15.48
C GLU A 58 3.41 -0.25 -14.13
N PRO A 59 3.24 -0.96 -13.00
CA PRO A 59 3.12 -0.32 -11.70
C PRO A 59 4.46 0.24 -11.22
N ILE A 60 4.51 1.56 -11.00
CA ILE A 60 5.70 2.26 -10.52
C ILE A 60 5.43 3.09 -9.27
N LYS A 61 6.48 3.31 -8.47
CA LYS A 61 6.44 4.23 -7.33
C LYS A 61 6.74 5.64 -7.82
N SER A 62 5.70 6.45 -8.03
CA SER A 62 5.82 7.81 -8.60
C SER A 62 6.71 8.77 -7.77
N CYS A 63 6.95 8.50 -6.48
CA CYS A 63 7.90 9.28 -5.68
C CYS A 63 9.38 8.98 -5.99
N MET A 64 9.68 7.94 -6.78
CA MET A 64 11.05 7.55 -7.15
C MET A 64 11.40 7.88 -8.60
N MET A 65 10.53 8.60 -9.31
CA MET A 65 10.71 8.99 -10.71
C MET A 65 10.59 10.51 -10.85
N PHE A 66 11.43 11.11 -11.68
CA PHE A 66 11.25 12.53 -12.05
C PHE A 66 10.17 12.68 -13.10
N ALA A 67 9.38 13.74 -13.03
CA ALA A 67 8.34 14.04 -14.02
C ALA A 67 8.94 14.16 -15.44
N THR A 68 10.16 14.71 -15.55
CA THR A 68 10.90 14.77 -16.82
C THR A 68 11.31 13.42 -17.41
N GLN A 69 11.36 12.36 -16.61
CA GLN A 69 11.60 11.00 -17.10
C GLN A 69 10.34 10.32 -17.62
N ALA A 70 9.17 10.82 -17.21
CA ALA A 70 7.86 10.34 -17.65
C ALA A 70 7.34 11.07 -18.89
N ASP A 71 8.10 12.04 -19.43
CA ASP A 71 7.73 12.80 -20.63
C ASP A 71 7.35 11.84 -21.79
N GLY A 72 6.17 12.08 -22.37
CA GLY A 72 5.54 11.27 -23.41
C GLY A 72 4.92 9.95 -22.96
N SER A 73 4.90 9.63 -21.66
CA SER A 73 4.34 8.38 -21.13
C SER A 73 2.84 8.49 -20.83
N GLU A 74 2.15 7.36 -20.83
CA GLU A 74 0.78 7.24 -20.34
C GLU A 74 0.78 6.91 -18.85
N ILE A 75 0.03 7.68 -18.05
CA ILE A 75 -0.09 7.50 -16.61
C ILE A 75 -1.55 7.21 -16.26
N LEU A 76 -1.79 6.11 -15.56
CA LEU A 76 -3.08 5.83 -14.93
C LEU A 76 -2.96 6.02 -13.41
N THR A 77 -3.87 6.80 -12.84
CA THR A 77 -4.04 6.98 -11.41
C THR A 77 -5.39 6.43 -10.95
N VAL A 78 -5.63 6.42 -9.64
CA VAL A 78 -6.90 5.92 -9.07
C VAL A 78 -8.12 6.69 -9.58
N GLU A 79 -7.95 7.98 -9.89
CA GLU A 79 -9.00 8.84 -10.43
C GLU A 79 -9.47 8.40 -11.82
N GLY A 80 -8.62 7.74 -12.61
CA GLY A 80 -8.98 7.26 -13.95
C GLY A 80 -9.72 5.93 -13.97
N MET A 81 -9.89 5.26 -12.83
CA MET A 81 -10.45 3.89 -12.80
C MET A 81 -11.93 3.82 -13.20
N GLU A 82 -12.71 4.86 -12.90
CA GLU A 82 -14.14 4.91 -13.23
C GLU A 82 -14.40 5.07 -14.73
N ASP A 83 -13.43 5.58 -15.48
CA ASP A 83 -13.51 5.79 -16.93
C ASP A 83 -12.97 4.59 -17.74
N LEU A 84 -12.47 3.54 -17.07
CA LEU A 84 -11.93 2.36 -17.73
C LEU A 84 -13.02 1.54 -18.44
N PRO A 85 -12.70 0.84 -19.55
CA PRO A 85 -13.67 0.04 -20.28
C PRO A 85 -14.35 -1.04 -19.43
N GLU A 86 -13.65 -1.59 -18.44
CA GLU A 86 -14.15 -2.64 -17.56
C GLU A 86 -14.99 -2.11 -16.39
N ALA A 87 -15.04 -0.78 -16.22
CA ALA A 87 -15.84 -0.15 -15.19
C ALA A 87 -17.33 -0.44 -15.39
N GLY A 88 -18.00 -0.77 -14.28
CA GLY A 88 -19.46 -0.87 -14.25
C GLY A 88 -20.13 0.50 -14.39
N PRO A 89 -21.40 0.64 -13.98
CA PRO A 89 -22.11 1.91 -14.10
C PRO A 89 -21.46 3.08 -13.34
N GLU A 90 -20.66 2.81 -12.30
CA GLU A 90 -19.96 3.84 -11.50
C GLU A 90 -18.60 3.40 -10.93
N LEU A 91 -18.31 2.10 -10.79
CA LEU A 91 -17.08 1.61 -10.16
C LEU A 91 -16.40 0.50 -10.99
N HIS A 92 -15.08 0.49 -10.96
CA HIS A 92 -14.30 -0.64 -11.46
C HIS A 92 -14.43 -1.85 -10.51
N PRO A 93 -14.46 -3.12 -10.98
CA PRO A 93 -14.57 -4.30 -10.12
C PRO A 93 -13.59 -4.35 -8.94
N LEU A 94 -12.36 -3.87 -9.12
CA LEU A 94 -11.42 -3.67 -8.00
C LEU A 94 -11.95 -2.72 -6.92
N GLN A 95 -12.55 -1.58 -7.28
CA GLN A 95 -13.13 -0.66 -6.31
C GLN A 95 -14.36 -1.28 -5.62
N GLU A 96 -15.16 -2.05 -6.36
CA GLU A 96 -16.30 -2.81 -5.83
C GLU A 96 -15.82 -3.87 -4.83
N GLY A 97 -14.82 -4.67 -5.18
CA GLY A 97 -14.24 -5.68 -4.28
C GLY A 97 -13.70 -5.08 -2.99
N PHE A 98 -12.98 -3.94 -3.06
CA PHE A 98 -12.49 -3.24 -1.86
C PHE A 98 -13.62 -2.76 -0.94
N LYS A 99 -14.81 -2.48 -1.49
CA LYS A 99 -16.00 -2.09 -0.74
C LYS A 99 -16.69 -3.30 -0.14
N GLU A 100 -16.95 -4.34 -0.93
CA GLU A 100 -17.70 -5.53 -0.52
C GLU A 100 -16.89 -6.39 0.47
N GLU A 101 -15.60 -6.62 0.21
CA GLU A 101 -14.72 -7.44 1.05
C GLU A 101 -14.07 -6.66 2.20
N HIS A 102 -14.49 -5.41 2.41
CA HIS A 102 -13.93 -4.54 3.45
C HIS A 102 -12.39 -4.42 3.36
N GLY A 103 -11.88 -4.30 2.13
CA GLY A 103 -10.45 -4.14 1.81
C GLY A 103 -9.85 -2.80 2.24
N LEU A 104 -10.67 -1.84 2.66
CA LEU A 104 -10.22 -0.53 3.14
C LEU A 104 -10.73 -0.24 4.57
N GLN A 105 -9.84 0.33 5.39
CA GLN A 105 -10.18 0.91 6.71
C GLN A 105 -9.88 2.41 6.73
N CYS A 106 -8.62 2.79 6.95
CA CYS A 106 -8.21 4.20 6.89
C CYS A 106 -8.17 4.76 5.46
N GLY A 107 -8.18 3.89 4.44
CA GLY A 107 -8.18 4.24 3.02
C GLY A 107 -6.84 4.75 2.47
N TYR A 108 -5.81 4.93 3.30
CA TYR A 108 -4.60 5.62 2.88
C TYR A 108 -3.77 4.83 1.85
N CYS A 109 -3.67 3.51 1.99
CA CYS A 109 -2.95 2.67 1.02
C CYS A 109 -3.82 2.26 -0.18
N THR A 110 -5.13 2.49 -0.13
CA THR A 110 -6.10 1.94 -1.09
C THR A 110 -5.80 2.35 -2.53
N PRO A 111 -5.49 3.63 -2.86
CA PRO A 111 -5.13 4.01 -4.23
C PRO A 111 -3.97 3.19 -4.81
N GLY A 112 -2.87 3.04 -4.06
CA GLY A 112 -1.72 2.27 -4.51
C GLY A 112 -1.99 0.77 -4.63
N MET A 113 -2.82 0.22 -3.73
CA MET A 113 -3.28 -1.17 -3.80
C MET A 113 -4.16 -1.43 -5.03
N LEU A 114 -5.06 -0.51 -5.37
CA LEU A 114 -5.91 -0.62 -6.56
C LEU A 114 -5.08 -0.60 -7.83
N MET A 115 -4.07 0.26 -7.93
CA MET A 115 -3.15 0.29 -9.07
C MET A 115 -2.34 -1.00 -9.19
N ALA A 116 -1.81 -1.52 -8.09
CA ALA A 116 -1.08 -2.80 -8.11
C ALA A 116 -1.99 -3.98 -8.47
N GLY A 117 -3.21 -4.02 -7.94
CA GLY A 117 -4.22 -5.03 -8.29
C GLY A 117 -4.62 -4.93 -9.77
N LYS A 118 -4.76 -3.73 -10.32
CA LYS A 118 -5.06 -3.54 -11.75
C LYS A 118 -3.94 -4.08 -12.64
N ALA A 119 -2.69 -3.73 -12.33
CA ALA A 119 -1.55 -4.25 -13.07
C ALA A 119 -1.49 -5.79 -13.04
N LEU A 120 -1.77 -6.40 -11.89
CA LEU A 120 -1.84 -7.86 -11.78
C LEU A 120 -2.94 -8.44 -12.67
N LEU A 121 -4.16 -7.92 -12.59
CA LEU A 121 -5.30 -8.48 -13.33
C LEU A 121 -5.22 -8.26 -14.85
N ASP A 122 -4.49 -7.22 -15.29
CA ASP A 122 -4.19 -7.02 -16.70
C ASP A 122 -3.18 -8.04 -17.25
N GLU A 123 -2.25 -8.51 -16.41
CA GLU A 123 -1.26 -9.52 -16.76
C GLU A 123 -1.80 -10.95 -16.59
N ASN A 124 -2.48 -11.21 -15.48
CA ASN A 124 -3.08 -12.49 -15.10
C ASN A 124 -4.52 -12.27 -14.60
N PRO A 125 -5.54 -12.52 -15.45
CA PRO A 125 -6.95 -12.33 -15.08
C PRO A 125 -7.50 -13.31 -14.03
N ASP A 126 -6.84 -14.44 -13.76
CA ASP A 126 -7.26 -15.46 -12.77
C ASP A 126 -6.06 -15.81 -11.85
N PRO A 127 -5.58 -14.86 -11.04
CA PRO A 127 -4.39 -15.06 -10.21
C PRO A 127 -4.69 -15.91 -8.97
N GLU A 128 -3.75 -16.77 -8.59
CA GLU A 128 -3.81 -17.46 -7.31
C GLU A 128 -3.46 -16.54 -6.14
N GLU A 129 -3.94 -16.86 -4.94
CA GLU A 129 -3.71 -16.09 -3.70
C GLU A 129 -2.22 -15.70 -3.48
N PRO A 130 -1.22 -16.58 -3.70
CA PRO A 130 0.20 -16.21 -3.55
C PRO A 130 0.65 -15.15 -4.57
N GLU A 131 0.14 -15.20 -5.80
CA GLU A 131 0.46 -14.24 -6.86
C GLU A 131 -0.09 -12.85 -6.52
N ILE A 132 -1.30 -12.81 -5.95
CA ILE A 132 -1.90 -11.57 -5.43
C ILE A 132 -1.02 -10.97 -4.34
N ARG A 133 -0.58 -11.79 -3.37
CA ARG A 133 0.29 -11.32 -2.28
C ARG A 133 1.63 -10.80 -2.77
N ASP A 134 2.22 -11.47 -3.75
CA ASP A 134 3.48 -11.04 -4.35
C ASP A 134 3.32 -9.71 -5.10
N ALA A 135 2.24 -9.55 -5.88
CA ALA A 135 1.94 -8.32 -6.61
C ALA A 135 1.75 -7.10 -5.68
N ILE A 136 1.05 -7.28 -4.55
CA ILE A 136 0.81 -6.20 -3.59
C ILE A 136 1.94 -6.03 -2.56
N SER A 137 2.97 -6.87 -2.55
CA SER A 137 4.06 -6.86 -1.55
C SER A 137 4.80 -5.51 -1.47
N GLY A 138 4.79 -4.73 -2.55
CA GLY A 138 5.33 -3.37 -2.63
C GLY A 138 4.45 -2.28 -2.03
N ASN A 139 3.23 -2.61 -1.59
CA ASN A 139 2.23 -1.70 -1.01
C ASN A 139 1.97 -2.08 0.45
N LEU A 140 2.30 -1.18 1.37
CA LEU A 140 2.18 -1.45 2.80
C LEU A 140 0.82 -0.99 3.34
N CYS A 141 0.14 -1.89 4.06
CA CYS A 141 -1.07 -1.59 4.80
C CYS A 141 -0.86 -1.86 6.30
N ARG A 142 -1.23 -0.89 7.14
CA ARG A 142 -1.11 -1.02 8.60
C ARG A 142 -2.43 -1.39 9.30
N CYS A 143 -3.56 -1.32 8.61
CA CYS A 143 -4.89 -1.44 9.22
C CYS A 143 -5.54 -2.81 9.01
N THR A 144 -5.44 -3.40 7.81
CA THR A 144 -6.28 -4.53 7.41
C THR A 144 -5.69 -5.91 7.68
N GLY A 145 -4.36 -6.02 7.80
CA GLY A 145 -3.69 -7.33 7.85
C GLY A 145 -3.70 -8.09 6.52
N TYR A 146 -3.95 -7.40 5.40
CA TYR A 146 -3.88 -7.86 4.01
C TYR A 146 -4.94 -8.86 3.54
N GLN A 147 -5.50 -9.73 4.39
CA GLN A 147 -6.42 -10.78 3.92
C GLN A 147 -7.64 -10.21 3.16
N ASN A 148 -8.32 -9.20 3.72
CA ASN A 148 -9.43 -8.56 3.01
C ASN A 148 -9.01 -7.87 1.70
N ILE A 149 -7.77 -7.42 1.58
CA ILE A 149 -7.25 -6.83 0.34
C ILE A 149 -7.07 -7.91 -0.72
N VAL A 150 -6.58 -9.08 -0.32
CA VAL A 150 -6.45 -10.24 -1.20
C VAL A 150 -7.84 -10.67 -1.69
N SER A 151 -8.79 -10.86 -0.78
CA SER A 151 -10.18 -11.20 -1.14
C SER A 151 -10.84 -10.16 -2.04
N SER A 152 -10.52 -8.87 -1.86
CA SER A 152 -11.01 -7.80 -2.75
C SER A 152 -10.50 -7.94 -4.20
N ILE A 153 -9.28 -8.46 -4.37
CA ILE A 153 -8.68 -8.67 -5.70
C ILE A 153 -9.21 -9.96 -6.32
N GLU A 154 -9.38 -11.03 -5.53
CA GLU A 154 -10.05 -12.27 -5.96
C GLU A 154 -11.48 -11.97 -6.44
N TYR A 155 -12.26 -11.22 -5.66
CA TYR A 155 -13.59 -10.74 -6.05
C TYR A 155 -13.56 -10.02 -7.40
N ALA A 156 -12.60 -9.11 -7.58
CA ALA A 156 -12.49 -8.36 -8.81
C ALA A 156 -12.12 -9.23 -10.03
N ALA A 157 -11.30 -10.26 -9.83
CA ALA A 157 -10.96 -11.22 -10.87
C ALA A 157 -12.21 -11.99 -11.34
N GLU A 158 -13.01 -12.49 -10.39
CA GLU A 158 -14.27 -13.20 -10.67
C GLU A 158 -15.25 -12.31 -11.45
N GLU A 159 -15.49 -11.08 -10.99
CA GLU A 159 -16.41 -10.14 -11.65
C GLU A 159 -15.93 -9.75 -13.06
N LEU A 160 -14.62 -9.60 -13.28
CA LEU A 160 -14.06 -9.31 -14.60
C LEU A 160 -14.21 -10.51 -15.54
N GLU A 161 -14.03 -11.74 -15.06
CA GLU A 161 -14.27 -12.96 -15.83
C GLU A 161 -15.75 -13.06 -16.24
N GLU A 162 -16.68 -12.83 -15.30
CA GLU A 162 -18.11 -12.86 -15.57
C GLU A 162 -18.53 -11.82 -16.62
N LYS A 163 -18.00 -10.59 -16.53
CA LYS A 163 -18.23 -9.53 -17.53
C LYS A 163 -17.67 -9.92 -18.90
N ALA A 164 -16.45 -10.46 -18.95
CA ALA A 164 -15.84 -10.92 -20.20
C ALA A 164 -16.66 -12.07 -20.85
N ALA A 165 -17.20 -12.98 -20.05
CA ALA A 165 -18.09 -14.04 -20.53
C ALA A 165 -19.44 -13.49 -21.04
N ALA A 166 -20.00 -12.48 -20.39
CA ALA A 166 -21.24 -11.82 -20.80
C ALA A 166 -21.09 -11.06 -22.14
N ASP A 167 -19.91 -10.48 -22.40
CA ASP A 167 -19.59 -9.76 -23.65
C ASP A 167 -19.17 -10.69 -24.81
N GLY A 168 -19.19 -12.01 -24.60
CA GLY A 168 -18.93 -13.03 -25.63
C GLY A 168 -17.45 -13.41 -25.81
N GLY A 169 -16.62 -13.15 -24.81
CA GLY A 169 -15.23 -13.61 -24.75
C GLY A 169 -15.13 -15.14 -24.60
N VAL A 170 -14.13 -15.74 -25.26
CA VAL A 170 -13.81 -17.17 -25.09
C VAL A 170 -13.14 -17.40 -23.74
N VAL A 171 -13.89 -17.96 -22.79
CA VAL A 171 -13.38 -18.43 -21.49
C VAL A 171 -12.44 -19.63 -21.69
N ALA A 172 -11.28 -19.59 -21.02
CA ALA A 172 -10.39 -20.73 -20.92
C ALA A 172 -10.92 -21.69 -19.84
N GLU A 173 -11.59 -22.76 -20.27
CA GLU A 173 -12.05 -23.82 -19.37
C GLU A 173 -10.85 -24.71 -18.94
N ASP A 174 -10.33 -24.55 -17.71
CA ASP A 174 -9.85 -25.67 -16.87
C ASP A 174 -9.58 -25.24 -15.41
N ARG A 175 -10.63 -25.10 -14.60
CA ARG A 175 -10.46 -25.10 -13.13
C ARG A 175 -10.36 -26.54 -12.64
N GLY A 176 -9.13 -27.03 -12.58
CA GLY A 176 -8.78 -28.23 -11.85
C GLY A 176 -9.00 -28.00 -10.35
N ALA A 177 -10.17 -28.39 -9.84
CA ALA A 177 -10.43 -28.47 -8.42
C ALA A 177 -9.41 -29.41 -7.76
N THR A 178 -8.42 -28.86 -7.07
CA THR A 178 -7.63 -29.62 -6.09
C THR A 178 -8.21 -29.33 -4.73
N ASP A 179 -8.87 -30.33 -4.15
CA ASP A 179 -9.23 -30.38 -2.74
C ASP A 179 -8.02 -29.96 -1.89
N GLY A 180 -8.14 -28.81 -1.21
CA GLY A 180 -7.16 -28.39 -0.22
C GLY A 180 -7.03 -29.47 0.88
N PRO A 181 -5.82 -29.68 1.43
CA PRO A 181 -5.64 -30.70 2.45
C PRO A 181 -6.48 -30.34 3.69
N GLU A 182 -7.27 -31.31 4.16
CA GLU A 182 -8.01 -31.18 5.41
C GLU A 182 -7.08 -30.77 6.57
N PRO A 183 -7.54 -29.92 7.50
CA PRO A 183 -6.69 -29.41 8.57
C PRO A 183 -6.15 -30.57 9.40
N SER A 184 -4.82 -30.64 9.52
CA SER A 184 -4.15 -31.59 10.39
C SER A 184 -4.58 -31.37 11.83
N ALA A 185 -4.71 -32.46 12.58
CA ALA A 185 -5.23 -32.53 13.94
C ALA A 185 -4.43 -31.75 15.00
N ASP A 186 -3.38 -31.02 14.61
CA ASP A 186 -2.50 -30.26 15.50
C ASP A 186 -2.97 -28.82 15.76
N ALA A 187 -4.07 -28.36 15.15
CA ALA A 187 -4.62 -27.02 15.40
C ALA A 187 -5.48 -26.93 16.68
N ALA A 188 -5.80 -28.06 17.32
CA ALA A 188 -6.67 -28.10 18.50
C ALA A 188 -5.94 -27.73 19.81
N ASP A 189 -4.61 -27.75 19.85
CA ASP A 189 -3.84 -27.58 21.10
C ASP A 189 -3.38 -26.13 21.38
N VAL A 190 -3.77 -25.15 20.57
CA VAL A 190 -3.34 -23.74 20.77
C VAL A 190 -4.30 -22.96 21.69
N PHE A 191 -5.47 -23.53 22.02
CA PHE A 191 -6.52 -22.82 22.77
C PHE A 191 -7.07 -23.57 23.99
N ASP A 192 -6.33 -24.53 24.55
CA ASP A 192 -6.65 -25.09 25.88
C ASP A 192 -5.61 -24.58 26.90
N GLY A 193 -6.08 -23.69 27.78
CA GLY A 193 -5.25 -23.03 28.78
C GLY A 193 -4.79 -24.00 29.87
N ASP A 194 -3.60 -24.59 29.71
CA ASP A 194 -2.79 -25.08 30.83
C ASP A 194 -1.56 -24.19 31.01
N THR A 195 -1.71 -23.28 31.97
CA THR A 195 -0.69 -22.37 32.48
C THR A 195 0.30 -23.10 33.38
N THR A 196 1.17 -23.98 32.85
CA THR A 196 2.37 -24.43 33.59
C THR A 196 3.52 -24.88 32.66
N SER A 197 3.93 -24.03 31.71
CA SER A 197 5.33 -24.05 31.28
C SER A 197 5.88 -22.63 31.37
N GLU A 198 6.96 -22.48 32.14
CA GLU A 198 7.64 -21.21 32.38
C GLU A 198 8.19 -20.66 31.05
N PHE A 199 7.38 -19.88 30.34
CA PHE A 199 7.88 -18.90 29.39
C PHE A 199 8.20 -17.63 30.19
N ASP A 200 9.43 -17.60 30.69
CA ASP A 200 10.04 -16.42 31.29
C ASP A 200 10.17 -15.35 30.22
N CYS A 201 9.16 -14.49 30.14
CA CYS A 201 9.26 -13.23 29.41
C CYS A 201 9.99 -12.26 30.35
N GLY A 202 11.31 -12.35 30.38
CA GLY A 202 12.21 -11.57 31.24
C GLY A 202 11.75 -10.12 31.37
N VAL A 203 11.13 -9.82 32.49
CA VAL A 203 10.51 -8.53 32.83
C VAL A 203 11.60 -7.53 33.21
N GLU A 204 12.35 -7.07 32.21
CA GLU A 204 13.06 -5.80 32.29
C GLU A 204 13.00 -4.97 30.99
N ASN A 205 12.33 -5.39 29.89
CA ASN A 205 12.29 -4.52 28.70
C ASN A 205 11.14 -4.70 27.69
N CYS A 206 9.95 -5.17 28.10
CA CYS A 206 8.77 -5.11 27.22
C CYS A 206 7.84 -3.98 27.63
N CYS A 207 7.59 -3.07 26.68
CA CYS A 207 6.80 -1.83 26.75
C CYS A 207 7.43 -0.67 27.52
N GLY A 208 8.41 -0.02 26.89
CA GLY A 208 8.85 1.34 27.24
C GLY A 208 10.34 1.47 27.53
N GLY A 209 11.20 1.22 26.55
CA GLY A 209 12.62 1.58 26.67
C GLY A 209 12.81 3.10 26.58
N PRO A 210 13.63 3.74 27.44
CA PRO A 210 13.88 5.17 27.34
C PRO A 210 14.71 5.49 26.08
N SER A 211 14.30 6.55 25.41
CA SER A 211 14.94 7.25 24.29
C SER A 211 16.45 7.36 24.43
N ALA A 212 17.19 6.84 23.45
CA ALA A 212 18.57 7.25 23.22
C ALA A 212 18.58 8.55 22.43
N GLU A 213 18.49 9.69 23.12
CA GLU A 213 18.88 10.98 22.57
C GLU A 213 19.88 11.67 23.52
N SER A 214 21.13 11.69 23.06
CA SER A 214 22.14 12.76 23.26
C SER A 214 22.29 13.38 24.67
N THR A 215 23.26 12.88 25.45
CA THR A 215 23.90 13.69 26.51
C THR A 215 25.20 14.30 26.00
N TYR A 216 25.10 15.54 25.54
CA TYR A 216 26.20 16.50 25.57
C TYR A 216 25.78 17.60 26.54
N ASP A 217 26.10 17.44 27.83
CA ASP A 217 26.56 18.59 28.61
C ASP A 217 27.21 18.14 29.92
N HIS A 218 28.35 18.75 30.18
CA HIS A 218 29.16 18.62 31.38
C HIS A 218 28.36 19.06 32.62
N ILE A 219 28.63 18.44 33.78
CA ILE A 219 28.90 19.14 35.04
C ILE A 219 29.58 18.15 36.01
N GLU A 220 30.80 18.50 36.38
CA GLU A 220 31.58 17.90 37.45
C GLU A 220 30.98 18.24 38.83
N GLY A 221 31.03 17.28 39.76
CA GLY A 221 31.15 17.56 41.19
C GLY A 221 29.87 17.83 41.95
N ALA A 222 29.31 16.79 42.58
CA ALA A 222 28.48 16.94 43.77
C ALA A 222 28.67 15.72 44.70
N ASP A 223 29.91 15.53 45.15
CA ASP A 223 30.15 14.89 46.44
C ASP A 223 29.75 15.85 47.56
N SER A 224 29.22 15.28 48.65
CA SER A 224 29.04 15.88 49.98
C SER A 224 27.85 16.83 50.20
N GLN A 225 26.80 16.34 50.84
CA GLN A 225 26.52 16.64 52.25
C GLN A 225 25.14 16.11 52.64
N PHE A 226 25.17 15.02 53.39
CA PHE A 226 24.09 14.59 54.28
C PHE A 226 24.51 15.08 55.66
N ASP A 227 23.97 16.19 56.15
CA ASP A 227 24.08 16.54 57.56
C ASP A 227 22.96 17.50 58.03
N ALA A 228 22.30 17.03 59.08
CA ALA A 228 21.82 17.74 60.26
C ALA A 228 20.56 18.64 60.23
N ASP A 229 19.64 18.26 61.15
CA ASP A 229 18.80 19.09 62.03
C ASP A 229 17.80 20.08 61.38
N GLY A 230 16.50 20.08 61.67
CA GLY A 230 15.89 20.10 63.01
C GLY A 230 15.31 21.51 63.27
N GLY A 231 14.01 21.63 63.52
CA GLY A 231 13.42 22.79 64.22
C GLY A 231 12.33 23.59 63.50
N ASP A 232 11.11 23.50 64.07
CA ASP A 232 10.14 24.57 64.38
C ASP A 232 10.10 25.85 63.51
N GLN A 233 8.95 26.06 62.84
CA GLN A 233 8.01 27.17 63.08
C GLN A 233 6.71 26.97 62.29
#